data_AF-A0A8T3PJN0-F1
#
_entry.id   AF-A0A8T3PJN0-F1
#
_cell.length_a   1.000
_cell.length_b   1.000
_cell.length_c   1.000
_cell.angle_alpha   90.00
_cell.angle_beta   90.00
_cell.angle_gamma   90.00
#
_symmetry.space_group_name_H-M   'P 1'
#
loop_
_entity.id
_entity.type
_entity.pdbx_description
1 polymer ?
#
loop_
_entity_poly.entity_id
_entity_poly.type
_entity_poly.pdbx_seq_one_letter_code
_entity_poly.pdbx_strand_id
1 'polypeptide(L)'
;MYLRFEKPVTSLSPLFAIAHAGFAPAHIGSLGRMNASYKSIAMALSFLLSVGQAGVVLGHSAGGSVGKKKSATDVYSVTCSNEEGGDTPTFRLAAHVRDELPRRNKPKVSVTIAKDGTAVRVTDKNGDGNRRYSPWAYVDGGNGNYRMTVTKSRRGAELYSVEFHCHGPSSSGYIHTGTDVVITQNQ
;
A
#
# COMPACT_ATOMS: atom_id res chain seq x y z
N MET A 1 24.54 19.78 15.62
CA MET A 1 24.67 19.86 14.16
C MET A 1 23.37 19.35 13.55
N TYR A 2 22.47 20.27 13.22
CA TYR A 2 21.14 19.99 12.67
C TYR A 2 21.22 20.10 11.15
N LEU A 3 20.87 19.06 10.41
CA LEU A 3 20.62 19.18 8.97
C LEU A 3 19.17 18.79 8.68
N ARG A 4 18.42 19.83 8.33
CA ARG A 4 17.04 19.83 7.87
C ARG A 4 17.11 19.70 6.35
N PHE A 5 16.49 18.67 5.78
CA PHE A 5 16.23 18.60 4.34
C PHE A 5 14.72 18.54 4.11
N GLU A 6 14.18 19.65 3.60
CA GLU A 6 12.90 19.69 2.89
C GLU A 6 13.18 19.43 1.41
N LYS A 7 12.35 18.62 0.74
CA LYS A 7 11.55 19.04 -0.43
C LYS A 7 10.64 17.92 -0.99
N PRO A 8 9.58 18.28 -1.72
CA PRO A 8 8.41 17.45 -2.02
C PRO A 8 8.52 16.77 -3.39
N VAL A 9 7.75 15.70 -3.60
CA VAL A 9 7.50 15.19 -4.96
C VAL A 9 6.01 14.97 -5.17
N THR A 10 5.51 15.67 -6.18
CA THR A 10 4.16 15.72 -6.71
C THR A 10 3.81 14.44 -7.46
N SER A 11 2.59 13.96 -7.21
CA SER A 11 1.91 12.86 -7.90
C SER A 11 1.46 13.29 -9.29
N LEU A 12 1.76 12.49 -10.31
CA LEU A 12 1.11 12.51 -11.62
C LEU A 12 0.83 11.07 -12.03
N SER A 13 -0.45 10.76 -12.23
CA SER A 13 -0.96 9.50 -12.80
C SER A 13 -0.93 9.57 -14.33
N PRO A 14 -0.60 8.49 -15.06
CA PRO A 14 -0.84 8.46 -16.50
C PRO A 14 -2.21 7.85 -16.85
N LEU A 15 -3.01 8.63 -17.57
CA LEU A 15 -4.12 8.16 -18.41
C LEU A 15 -3.52 7.50 -19.67
N PHE A 16 -3.83 6.22 -19.90
CA PHE A 16 -3.54 5.55 -21.17
C PHE A 16 -4.69 5.78 -22.15
N ALA A 17 -4.42 6.50 -23.24
CA ALA A 17 -5.28 6.56 -24.42
C ALA A 17 -4.60 5.77 -25.56
N ILE A 18 -5.34 4.80 -26.10
CA ILE A 18 -4.95 3.98 -27.25
C ILE A 18 -5.26 4.75 -28.53
N ALA A 19 -4.30 4.87 -29.44
CA ALA A 19 -4.54 5.30 -30.81
C ALA A 19 -3.75 4.41 -31.78
N HIS A 20 -4.49 3.72 -32.64
CA HIS A 20 -3.97 3.02 -33.82
C HIS A 20 -3.64 4.02 -34.93
N ALA A 21 -2.50 3.84 -35.58
CA ALA A 21 -2.24 4.39 -36.90
C ALA A 21 -1.42 3.37 -37.70
N GLY A 22 -2.02 2.85 -38.77
CA GLY A 22 -1.33 2.07 -39.78
C GLY A 22 -0.47 2.97 -40.65
N PHE A 23 0.67 2.44 -41.11
CA PHE A 23 1.45 3.04 -42.18
C PHE A 23 2.03 1.95 -43.09
N ALA A 24 1.94 2.24 -44.39
CA ALA A 24 2.16 1.37 -45.54
C ALA A 24 3.65 1.07 -45.82
N PRO A 25 3.98 0.16 -46.76
CA PRO A 25 5.33 -0.39 -46.92
C PRO A 25 6.26 0.56 -47.68
N ALA A 26 7.51 0.64 -47.24
CA ALA A 26 8.57 1.38 -47.94
C ALA A 26 9.35 0.46 -48.89
N HIS A 27 9.63 1.00 -50.06
CA HIS A 27 10.39 0.43 -51.17
C HIS A 27 11.78 -0.08 -50.76
N ILE A 28 12.12 -1.29 -51.23
CA ILE A 28 13.46 -1.88 -51.16
C ILE A 28 14.35 -1.19 -52.21
N GLY A 29 15.25 -0.34 -51.74
CA GLY A 29 16.32 0.27 -52.53
C GLY A 29 17.61 -0.56 -52.45
N SER A 30 18.12 -0.91 -53.62
CA SER A 30 19.45 -1.45 -53.98
C SER A 30 20.56 -1.44 -52.91
N LEU A 31 21.09 -2.64 -52.61
CA LEU A 31 22.28 -2.86 -51.78
C LEU A 31 23.55 -2.41 -52.52
N GLY A 32 24.09 -1.26 -52.11
CA GLY A 32 25.46 -0.88 -52.39
C GLY A 32 26.45 -1.72 -51.59
N ARG A 33 27.42 -2.34 -52.27
CA ARG A 33 28.60 -2.97 -51.66
C ARG A 33 29.36 -1.95 -50.82
N MET A 34 29.41 -2.14 -49.50
CA MET A 34 30.33 -1.40 -48.63
C MET A 34 31.46 -2.31 -48.17
N ASN A 35 32.67 -1.85 -48.48
CA ASN A 35 33.94 -2.49 -48.15
C ASN A 35 34.26 -2.34 -46.65
N ALA A 36 35.09 -3.27 -46.18
CA ALA A 36 35.49 -3.49 -44.80
C ALA A 36 36.00 -2.23 -44.07
N SER A 37 35.39 -1.87 -42.92
CA SER A 37 36.07 -1.46 -41.67
C SER A 37 35.05 -0.94 -40.63
N TYR A 38 34.13 -1.78 -40.16
CA TYR A 38 33.15 -1.40 -39.12
C TYR A 38 33.07 -2.40 -37.95
N LYS A 39 34.13 -3.20 -37.73
CA LYS A 39 34.12 -4.30 -36.77
C LYS A 39 34.35 -3.91 -35.30
N SER A 40 34.59 -2.64 -34.97
CA SER A 40 35.05 -2.28 -33.60
C SER A 40 34.12 -1.38 -32.78
N ILE A 41 32.93 -1.02 -33.28
CA ILE A 41 32.05 -0.05 -32.57
C ILE A 41 30.79 -0.71 -31.97
N ALA A 42 30.54 -2.00 -32.23
CA ALA A 42 29.28 -2.64 -31.85
C ALA A 42 29.24 -3.30 -30.45
N MET A 43 30.31 -3.22 -29.64
CA MET A 43 30.43 -4.01 -28.40
C MET A 43 30.46 -3.21 -27.08
N ALA A 44 30.33 -1.88 -27.11
CA ALA A 44 30.41 -1.05 -25.91
C ALA A 44 29.06 -0.47 -25.43
N LEU A 45 27.96 -0.72 -26.16
CA LEU A 45 26.66 -0.06 -25.91
C LEU A 45 25.56 -1.02 -25.40
N SER A 46 25.93 -2.11 -24.73
CA SER A 46 24.98 -3.18 -24.36
C SER A 46 24.89 -3.50 -22.87
N PHE A 47 25.51 -2.74 -21.97
CA PHE A 47 25.70 -3.20 -20.57
C PHE A 47 25.14 -2.33 -19.43
N LEU A 48 24.22 -1.38 -19.67
CA LEU A 48 23.76 -0.46 -18.60
C LEU A 48 22.24 -0.19 -18.59
N LEU A 49 21.43 -1.24 -18.76
CA LEU A 49 19.99 -1.19 -18.52
C LEU A 49 19.57 -2.27 -17.50
N SER A 50 20.21 -2.28 -16.33
CA SER A 50 19.67 -2.97 -15.15
C SER A 50 18.59 -2.09 -14.52
N VAL A 51 17.38 -2.09 -15.12
CA VAL A 51 16.20 -1.54 -14.44
C VAL A 51 15.87 -2.51 -13.31
N GLY A 52 16.32 -2.16 -12.09
CA GLY A 52 15.92 -2.87 -10.88
C GLY A 52 14.42 -2.77 -10.72
N GLN A 53 13.73 -3.90 -10.85
CA GLN A 53 12.31 -3.99 -10.61
C GLN A 53 12.09 -3.87 -9.10
N ALA A 54 11.82 -2.65 -8.64
CA ALA A 54 11.36 -2.44 -7.28
C ALA A 54 10.02 -3.19 -7.13
N GLY A 55 9.98 -4.19 -6.25
CA GLY A 55 8.75 -4.87 -5.90
C GLY A 55 7.74 -3.83 -5.44
N VAL A 56 6.64 -3.69 -6.19
CA VAL A 56 5.52 -2.87 -5.77
C VAL A 56 4.86 -3.59 -4.61
N VAL A 57 5.08 -3.07 -3.41
CA VAL A 57 4.48 -3.60 -2.19
C VAL A 57 3.03 -3.11 -2.16
N LEU A 58 2.09 -3.95 -2.61
CA LEU A 58 0.66 -3.63 -2.56
C LEU A 58 0.17 -3.76 -1.13
N GLY A 59 -0.27 -2.62 -0.58
CA GLY A 59 -0.98 -2.59 0.67
C GLY A 59 -2.46 -2.85 0.48
N HIS A 60 -3.02 -3.67 1.38
CA HIS A 60 -4.45 -3.81 1.46
C HIS A 60 -5.00 -2.59 2.21
N SER A 61 -6.06 -2.01 1.64
CA SER A 61 -6.74 -0.88 2.25
C SER A 61 -8.23 -1.16 2.37
N ALA A 62 -8.81 -0.76 3.49
CA ALA A 62 -10.24 -0.71 3.70
C ALA A 62 -10.64 0.73 4.00
N GLY A 63 -11.65 1.23 3.28
CA GLY A 63 -12.28 2.51 3.56
C GLY A 63 -13.69 2.30 4.08
N GLY A 64 -14.17 3.22 4.91
CA GLY A 64 -15.51 3.14 5.47
C GLY A 64 -15.93 4.43 6.16
N SER A 65 -17.16 4.43 6.68
CA SER A 65 -17.68 5.55 7.46
C SER A 65 -18.22 5.07 8.80
N VAL A 66 -17.74 5.65 9.90
CA VAL A 66 -18.31 5.39 11.22
C VAL A 66 -19.45 6.38 11.49
N GLY A 67 -20.65 5.87 11.79
CA GLY A 67 -21.87 6.67 11.95
C GLY A 67 -21.86 7.72 13.08
N LYS A 68 -22.89 8.58 13.17
CA LYS A 68 -22.90 9.75 14.09
C LYS A 68 -22.80 9.42 15.59
N LYS A 69 -23.26 8.24 16.03
CA LYS A 69 -23.22 7.83 17.45
C LYS A 69 -21.77 7.65 17.88
N LYS A 70 -21.39 8.09 19.09
CA LYS A 70 -20.03 7.88 19.63
C LYS A 70 -19.66 6.39 19.67
N SER A 71 -20.65 5.53 19.90
CA SER A 71 -20.48 4.08 19.92
C SER A 71 -20.28 3.46 18.54
N ALA A 72 -20.59 4.16 17.42
CA ALA A 72 -20.51 3.58 16.09
C ALA A 72 -19.08 3.13 15.77
N THR A 73 -18.95 1.88 15.33
CA THR A 73 -17.74 1.07 15.24
C THR A 73 -17.82 0.10 14.07
N ASP A 74 -16.84 0.10 13.18
CA ASP A 74 -16.78 -0.95 12.14
C ASP A 74 -15.83 -2.05 12.59
N VAL A 75 -16.17 -3.29 12.25
CA VAL A 75 -15.39 -4.48 12.60
C VAL A 75 -15.09 -5.27 11.35
N TYR A 76 -13.82 -5.61 11.19
CA TYR A 76 -13.27 -6.41 10.11
C TYR A 76 -12.67 -7.69 10.69
N SER A 77 -12.83 -8.79 9.98
CA SER A 77 -11.98 -9.97 10.10
C SER A 77 -10.90 -9.87 9.04
N VAL A 78 -9.65 -9.77 9.46
CA VAL A 78 -8.49 -9.81 8.56
C VAL A 78 -7.86 -11.19 8.70
N THR A 79 -7.86 -11.96 7.62
CA THR A 79 -7.28 -13.30 7.59
C THR A 79 -5.86 -13.19 7.07
N CYS A 80 -4.89 -13.59 7.89
CA CYS A 80 -3.51 -13.73 7.44
C CYS A 80 -3.19 -15.20 7.13
N SER A 81 -2.62 -15.47 5.96
CA SER A 81 -2.16 -16.80 5.54
C SER A 81 -0.68 -16.75 5.13
N ASN A 82 -0.11 -17.87 4.70
CA ASN A 82 1.21 -17.84 4.07
C ASN A 82 1.18 -16.97 2.81
N GLU A 83 2.37 -16.61 2.32
CA GLU A 83 2.52 -16.01 0.98
C GLU A 83 1.77 -16.82 -0.08
N GLU A 84 1.03 -16.13 -0.96
CA GLU A 84 0.34 -16.80 -2.05
C GLU A 84 1.36 -17.41 -3.02
N GLY A 85 1.41 -18.75 -3.09
CA GLY A 85 2.41 -19.47 -3.88
C GLY A 85 3.77 -19.68 -3.19
N GLY A 86 3.90 -19.33 -1.90
CA GLY A 86 5.13 -19.50 -1.13
C GLY A 86 4.92 -20.15 0.25
N ASP A 87 6.02 -20.57 0.88
CA ASP A 87 6.01 -21.25 2.20
C ASP A 87 6.25 -20.29 3.39
N THR A 88 6.41 -18.99 3.13
CA THR A 88 6.69 -18.02 4.20
C THR A 88 5.46 -17.84 5.11
N PRO A 89 5.55 -18.17 6.41
CA PRO A 89 4.44 -17.99 7.33
C PRO A 89 4.23 -16.52 7.68
N THR A 90 2.98 -16.11 7.94
CA THR A 90 2.74 -14.82 8.58
C THR A 90 3.31 -14.84 9.99
N PHE A 91 3.93 -13.73 10.38
CA PHE A 91 4.35 -13.41 11.73
C PHE A 91 3.38 -12.46 12.44
N ARG A 92 2.86 -11.43 11.75
CA ARG A 92 2.03 -10.38 12.37
C ARG A 92 1.06 -9.71 11.42
N LEU A 93 0.03 -9.07 11.98
CA LEU A 93 -0.76 -8.05 11.30
C LEU A 93 -0.27 -6.65 11.70
N ALA A 94 -0.03 -5.80 10.71
CA ALA A 94 0.22 -4.38 10.87
C ALA A 94 -0.98 -3.58 10.34
N ALA A 95 -1.41 -2.53 11.03
CA ALA A 95 -2.42 -1.60 10.52
C ALA A 95 -2.19 -0.17 11.00
N HIS A 96 -2.57 0.80 10.18
CA HIS A 96 -2.66 2.21 10.56
C HIS A 96 -3.91 2.85 9.94
N VAL A 97 -4.36 3.96 10.50
CA VAL A 97 -5.61 4.61 10.09
C VAL A 97 -5.39 6.10 9.85
N ARG A 98 -6.13 6.66 8.90
CA ARG A 98 -6.26 8.10 8.73
C ARG A 98 -7.72 8.52 8.77
N ASP A 99 -7.95 9.69 9.33
CA ASP A 99 -9.20 10.41 9.26
C ASP A 99 -9.29 11.21 7.95
N GLU A 100 -10.33 10.95 7.16
CA GLU A 100 -10.50 11.57 5.84
C GLU A 100 -11.50 12.73 5.84
N LEU A 101 -12.23 12.99 6.94
CA LEU A 101 -13.33 13.94 6.94
C LEU A 101 -13.16 15.02 8.02
N PRO A 102 -12.85 16.28 7.65
CA PRO A 102 -12.71 17.32 8.67
C PRO A 102 -14.07 17.67 9.30
N ARG A 103 -14.13 17.75 10.63
CA ARG A 103 -15.32 18.07 11.42
C ARG A 103 -15.08 19.17 12.46
N ARG A 104 -16.11 19.98 12.69
CA ARG A 104 -16.05 21.07 13.70
C ARG A 104 -15.66 20.58 15.10
N ASN A 105 -16.15 19.40 15.50
CA ASN A 105 -15.91 18.84 16.83
C ASN A 105 -14.71 17.89 16.92
N LYS A 106 -13.98 17.72 15.80
CA LYS A 106 -12.73 16.97 15.67
C LYS A 106 -12.73 15.61 16.36
N PRO A 107 -13.67 14.69 16.07
CA PRO A 107 -13.53 13.30 16.45
C PRO A 107 -12.20 12.76 15.94
N LYS A 108 -11.66 11.75 16.60
CA LYS A 108 -10.41 11.10 16.19
C LYS A 108 -10.69 9.66 15.89
N VAL A 109 -10.39 9.23 14.68
CA VAL A 109 -10.49 7.83 14.28
C VAL A 109 -9.36 7.02 14.90
N SER A 110 -9.65 5.79 15.28
CA SER A 110 -8.68 4.84 15.81
C SER A 110 -8.95 3.45 15.27
N VAL A 111 -7.88 2.70 15.03
CA VAL A 111 -7.93 1.28 14.73
C VAL A 111 -7.37 0.49 15.90
N THR A 112 -8.05 -0.60 16.27
CA THR A 112 -7.57 -1.60 17.22
C THR A 112 -7.43 -2.93 16.48
N ILE A 113 -6.25 -3.55 16.57
CA ILE A 113 -6.02 -4.93 16.12
C ILE A 113 -6.07 -5.84 17.35
N ALA A 114 -6.73 -6.98 17.26
CA ALA A 114 -6.80 -7.96 18.34
C ALA A 114 -6.71 -9.41 17.83
N LYS A 115 -5.92 -10.22 18.52
CA LYS A 115 -5.79 -11.67 18.31
C LYS A 115 -5.22 -12.35 19.55
N ASP A 116 -5.74 -13.53 19.91
CA ASP A 116 -5.23 -14.40 20.97
C ASP A 116 -4.95 -13.68 22.31
N GLY A 117 -5.88 -12.83 22.74
CA GLY A 117 -5.77 -12.05 23.97
C GLY A 117 -4.86 -10.82 23.89
N THR A 118 -4.12 -10.64 22.80
CA THR A 118 -3.32 -9.43 22.54
C THR A 118 -4.14 -8.42 21.75
N ALA A 119 -4.09 -7.16 22.15
CA ALA A 119 -4.71 -6.07 21.42
C ALA A 119 -3.87 -4.80 21.43
N VAL A 120 -3.72 -4.17 20.27
CA VAL A 120 -3.00 -2.91 20.10
C VAL A 120 -3.89 -1.90 19.41
N ARG A 121 -3.97 -0.70 19.97
CA ARG A 121 -4.76 0.41 19.45
C ARG A 121 -3.86 1.56 19.04
N VAL A 122 -4.14 2.13 17.87
CA VAL A 122 -3.58 3.41 17.44
C VAL A 122 -4.69 4.39 17.05
N THR A 123 -4.42 5.67 17.26
CA THR A 123 -5.34 6.78 16.99
C THR A 123 -4.69 7.74 16.02
N ASP A 124 -5.42 8.21 15.01
CA ASP A 124 -4.96 9.32 14.19
C ASP A 124 -4.91 10.60 15.05
N LYS A 125 -3.70 11.11 15.23
CA LYS A 125 -3.41 12.33 16.00
C LYS A 125 -2.86 13.45 15.11
N ASN A 126 -2.78 13.25 13.80
CA ASN A 126 -2.09 14.15 12.87
C ASN A 126 -2.93 15.37 12.47
N GLY A 127 -4.16 15.45 12.95
CA GLY A 127 -5.13 16.46 12.54
C GLY A 127 -6.46 15.79 12.22
N ASP A 128 -7.46 16.60 11.91
CA ASP A 128 -8.79 16.15 11.56
C ASP A 128 -8.99 16.30 10.05
N GLY A 129 -9.45 15.25 9.37
CA GLY A 129 -9.60 15.22 7.90
C GLY A 129 -8.30 15.45 7.11
N ASN A 130 -7.20 14.81 7.53
CA ASN A 130 -5.89 15.04 6.94
C ASN A 130 -5.38 13.77 6.21
N ARG A 131 -4.53 13.94 5.18
CA ARG A 131 -4.07 12.80 4.35
C ARG A 131 -2.95 11.95 5.00
N ARG A 132 -2.64 12.13 6.28
CA ARG A 132 -1.52 11.43 6.96
C ARG A 132 -2.04 10.35 7.90
N TYR A 133 -1.59 9.12 7.67
CA TYR A 133 -1.87 8.00 8.55
C TYR A 133 -1.25 8.16 9.94
N SER A 134 -1.91 7.56 10.92
CA SER A 134 -1.35 7.32 12.25
C SER A 134 -0.04 6.52 12.20
N PRO A 135 0.70 6.41 13.31
CA PRO A 135 1.70 5.34 13.43
C PRO A 135 1.08 3.95 13.20
N TRP A 136 1.92 2.97 12.90
CA TRP A 136 1.52 1.57 12.78
C TRP A 136 1.21 0.95 14.15
N ALA A 137 0.12 0.18 14.20
CA ALA A 137 -0.14 -0.82 15.23
C ALA A 137 0.30 -2.20 14.71
N TYR A 138 0.86 -3.03 15.59
CA TYR A 138 1.33 -4.38 15.26
C TYR A 138 0.77 -5.38 16.28
N VAL A 139 0.31 -6.53 15.81
CA VAL A 139 0.00 -7.68 16.67
C VAL A 139 0.65 -8.92 16.08
N ASP A 140 1.58 -9.48 16.84
CA ASP A 140 2.35 -10.68 16.46
C ASP A 140 1.55 -11.92 16.87
N GLY A 141 0.72 -12.42 15.96
CA GLY A 141 -0.12 -13.60 16.21
C GLY A 141 -0.07 -14.64 15.07
N GLY A 142 0.85 -14.50 14.12
CA GLY A 142 1.00 -15.40 12.98
C GLY A 142 -0.24 -15.56 12.08
N ASN A 143 -0.35 -16.70 11.40
CA ASN A 143 -1.48 -17.04 10.52
C ASN A 143 -2.83 -17.13 11.27
N GLY A 144 -3.91 -16.85 10.55
CA GLY A 144 -5.29 -16.93 11.04
C GLY A 144 -5.96 -15.57 11.14
N ASN A 145 -7.13 -15.54 11.75
CA ASN A 145 -7.99 -14.37 11.78
C ASN A 145 -7.60 -13.39 12.89
N TYR A 146 -7.48 -12.13 12.52
CA TYR A 146 -7.37 -10.99 13.41
C TYR A 146 -8.69 -10.23 13.39
N ARG A 147 -9.09 -9.71 14.54
CA ARG A 147 -10.18 -8.74 14.62
C ARG A 147 -9.59 -7.34 14.53
N MET A 148 -10.00 -6.58 13.51
CA MET A 148 -9.65 -5.18 13.37
C MET A 148 -10.90 -4.32 13.58
N THR A 149 -10.80 -3.30 14.43
CA THR A 149 -11.94 -2.51 14.88
C THR A 149 -11.66 -1.02 14.71
N VAL A 150 -12.53 -0.32 13.98
CA VAL A 150 -12.43 1.13 13.75
C VAL A 150 -13.45 1.87 14.60
N THR A 151 -13.00 2.85 15.36
CA THR A 151 -13.83 3.62 16.31
C THR A 151 -13.48 5.10 16.24
N LYS A 152 -14.28 5.94 16.90
CA LYS A 152 -14.00 7.38 17.06
C LYS A 152 -14.15 7.86 18.49
N SER A 153 -13.43 8.93 18.82
CA SER A 153 -13.37 9.47 20.18
C SER A 153 -14.61 10.26 20.62
N ARG A 154 -15.41 10.77 19.67
CA ARG A 154 -16.54 11.70 19.91
C ARG A 154 -17.72 11.37 19.00
N ARG A 155 -18.88 12.00 19.25
CA ARG A 155 -20.03 11.98 18.32
C ARG A 155 -19.66 12.71 17.03
N GLY A 156 -20.39 12.46 15.94
CA GLY A 156 -20.06 12.97 14.60
C GLY A 156 -19.70 11.82 13.69
N ALA A 157 -20.15 11.85 12.44
CA ALA A 157 -19.81 10.80 11.48
C ALA A 157 -18.43 11.09 10.89
N GLU A 158 -17.57 10.08 10.80
CA GLU A 158 -16.26 10.19 10.15
C GLU A 158 -16.14 9.28 8.94
N LEU A 159 -15.33 9.71 7.99
CA LEU A 159 -14.80 8.88 6.91
C LEU A 159 -13.37 8.50 7.26
N TYR A 160 -12.99 7.27 6.99
CA TYR A 160 -11.64 6.81 7.28
C TYR A 160 -11.11 5.90 6.18
N SER A 161 -9.79 5.80 6.14
CA SER A 161 -9.07 4.75 5.45
C SER A 161 -8.13 4.06 6.43
N VAL A 162 -8.17 2.73 6.45
CA VAL A 162 -7.19 1.88 7.11
C VAL A 162 -6.36 1.21 6.03
N GLU A 163 -5.05 1.20 6.22
CA GLU A 163 -4.15 0.34 5.44
C GLU A 163 -3.54 -0.69 6.40
N PHE A 164 -3.43 -1.92 5.93
CA PHE A 164 -3.02 -3.05 6.73
C PHE A 164 -2.29 -4.11 5.89
N HIS A 165 -1.44 -4.88 6.56
CA HIS A 165 -0.56 -5.87 5.94
C HIS A 165 -0.33 -7.05 6.88
N CYS A 166 -0.48 -8.26 6.36
CA CYS A 166 0.11 -9.44 6.99
C CYS A 166 1.58 -9.50 6.58
N HIS A 167 2.48 -9.58 7.57
CA HIS A 167 3.92 -9.62 7.35
C HIS A 167 4.49 -10.97 7.79
N GLY A 168 5.41 -11.52 7.00
CA GLY A 168 6.28 -12.61 7.39
C GLY A 168 7.28 -12.23 8.50
N PRO A 169 8.09 -13.18 8.99
CA PRO A 169 9.07 -12.92 10.05
C PRO A 169 10.13 -11.92 9.61
N SER A 170 10.86 -11.35 10.58
CA SER A 170 11.97 -10.44 10.28
C SER A 170 13.08 -11.09 9.44
N SER A 171 13.23 -12.42 9.53
CA SER A 171 14.17 -13.19 8.71
C SER A 171 13.86 -13.16 7.22
N SER A 172 12.61 -12.91 6.82
CA SER A 172 12.26 -12.65 5.42
C SER A 172 12.35 -11.17 5.05
N GLY A 173 12.66 -10.29 6.00
CA GLY A 173 12.59 -8.84 5.80
C GLY A 173 11.16 -8.31 5.89
N TYR A 174 10.26 -9.00 6.59
CA TYR A 174 8.83 -8.66 6.69
C TYR A 174 8.10 -8.63 5.34
N ILE A 175 8.38 -9.60 4.46
CA ILE A 175 7.63 -9.71 3.20
C ILE A 175 6.13 -9.76 3.47
N HIS A 176 5.33 -9.27 2.52
CA HIS A 176 3.89 -9.38 2.61
C HIS A 176 3.46 -10.82 2.40
N THR A 177 2.56 -11.29 3.23
CA THR A 177 1.96 -12.62 3.14
C THR A 177 0.48 -12.50 2.76
N GLY A 178 -0.17 -13.63 2.49
CA GLY A 178 -1.58 -13.65 2.09
C GLY A 178 -2.46 -12.90 3.09
N THR A 179 -3.25 -11.96 2.57
CA THR A 179 -4.12 -11.08 3.35
C THR A 179 -5.49 -11.06 2.70
N ASP A 180 -6.53 -11.43 3.45
CA ASP A 180 -7.93 -11.29 3.05
C ASP A 180 -8.69 -10.46 4.09
N VAL A 181 -9.74 -9.76 3.68
CA VAL A 181 -10.52 -8.89 4.56
C VAL A 181 -12.02 -9.04 4.31
N VAL A 182 -12.75 -9.23 5.40
CA VAL A 182 -14.22 -9.23 5.40
C VAL A 182 -14.72 -8.26 6.47
N ILE A 183 -15.66 -7.39 6.12
CA ILE A 183 -16.40 -6.60 7.10
C ILE A 183 -17.42 -7.50 7.81
N THR A 184 -17.30 -7.63 9.12
CA THR A 184 -18.18 -8.50 9.94
C THR A 184 -19.22 -7.69 10.71
N GLN A 185 -18.95 -6.41 10.94
CA GLN A 185 -19.93 -5.48 11.47
C GLN A 185 -19.71 -4.10 10.85
N ASN A 186 -20.79 -3.51 10.40
CA ASN A 186 -20.85 -2.13 9.94
C ASN A 186 -21.91 -1.43 10.81
N GLN A 187 -21.48 -0.47 11.64
CA GLN A 187 -22.33 0.07 12.72
C GLN A 187 -23.25 1.23 12.35
#